data_AF-A0A7C7NQS1-F1
#
_entry.id   AF-A0A7C7NQS1-F1
#
_cell.length_a   1.000
_cell.length_b   1.000
_cell.length_c   1.000
_cell.angle_alpha   90.00
_cell.angle_beta   90.00
_cell.angle_gamma   90.00
#
_symmetry.space_group_name_H-M   'P 1'
#
loop_
_entity.id
_entity.type
_entity.pdbx_description
1 polymer ?
#
loop_
_entity_poly.entity_id
_entity_poly.type
_entity_poly.pdbx_seq_one_letter_code
_entity_poly.pdbx_strand_id
1 'polypeptide(L)' 'MQINLGNAARDLAFLPVVEDRRARIGLAIVTFVVATSFGAHVAVPLPWTPVPMTLQPLFVILAGAVLGPRLGAA' A
#
# COMPACT_ATOMS: atom_id res chain seq x y z
N MET A 1 -38.17 -2.91 -0.10
CA MET A 1 -36.78 -2.77 -0.59
C MET A 1 -35.95 -2.14 0.52
N GLN A 2 -35.28 -2.96 1.35
CA GLN A 2 -34.42 -2.42 2.42
C GLN A 2 -33.06 -2.08 1.82
N ILE A 3 -32.79 -0.80 1.61
CA ILE A 3 -31.46 -0.33 1.20
C ILE A 3 -30.57 -0.42 2.43
N ASN A 4 -29.68 -1.40 2.44
CA ASN A 4 -28.65 -1.49 3.46
C ASN A 4 -27.60 -0.40 3.17
N LEU A 5 -27.71 0.74 3.85
CA LEU A 5 -26.86 1.92 3.62
C LEU A 5 -25.35 1.57 3.64
N GLY A 6 -24.95 0.59 4.45
CA GLY A 6 -23.55 0.15 4.54
C GLY A 6 -23.05 -0.54 3.27
N ASN A 7 -23.87 -1.37 2.64
CA ASN A 7 -23.53 -2.01 1.37
C ASN A 7 -23.63 -1.01 0.22
N ALA A 8 -24.65 -0.15 0.22
CA ALA A 8 -24.81 0.88 -0.79
C ALA A 8 -23.63 1.88 -0.83
N ALA A 9 -23.12 2.29 0.34
CA ALA A 9 -21.97 3.18 0.40
C ALA A 9 -20.67 2.52 -0.11
N ARG A 10 -20.48 1.22 0.17
CA ARG A 10 -19.38 0.44 -0.37
C ARG A 10 -19.50 0.31 -1.88
N ASP A 11 -20.66 -0.10 -2.39
CA ASP A 11 -20.88 -0.31 -3.82
C ASP A 11 -20.68 0.99 -4.61
N LEU A 12 -21.14 2.12 -4.06
CA LEU A 12 -20.92 3.45 -4.67
C LEU A 12 -19.49 3.95 -4.60
N ALA A 13 -18.67 3.49 -3.65
CA ALA A 13 -17.26 3.88 -3.54
C ALA A 13 -16.35 2.98 -4.39
N PHE A 14 -16.65 1.67 -4.47
CA PHE A 14 -15.81 0.71 -5.20
C PHE A 14 -15.99 0.80 -6.71
N LEU A 15 -17.20 0.99 -7.22
CA LEU A 15 -17.45 1.15 -8.66
C LEU A 15 -16.64 2.32 -9.28
N PRO A 16 -16.66 3.55 -8.77
CA PRO A 16 -15.89 4.66 -9.34
C PRO A 16 -14.38 4.52 -9.13
N VAL A 17 -13.93 3.87 -8.05
CA VAL A 17 -12.50 3.63 -7.79
C VAL A 17 -11.92 2.61 -8.77
N VAL A 18 -12.70 1.59 -9.15
CA VAL A 18 -12.27 0.55 -10.09
C VAL A 18 -12.28 1.08 -11.53
N GLU A 19 -13.26 1.91 -11.89
CA GLU A 19 -13.37 2.52 -13.21
C GLU A 19 -12.23 3.51 -13.51
N ASP A 20 -11.83 4.33 -12.52
CA ASP A 20 -10.84 5.37 -12.73
C ASP A 20 -9.39 4.86 -12.55
N ARG A 21 -8.61 4.96 -13.64
CA ARG A 21 -7.18 4.60 -13.64
C ARG A 21 -6.40 5.34 -12.55
N ARG A 22 -6.73 6.61 -12.27
CA ARG A 22 -6.04 7.40 -11.24
C ARG A 22 -6.37 6.91 -9.84
N ALA A 23 -7.63 6.56 -9.59
CA ALA A 23 -8.08 6.00 -8.31
C ALA A 23 -7.42 4.64 -8.03
N ARG A 24 -7.31 3.77 -9.04
CA ARG A 24 -6.56 2.51 -8.94
C ARG A 24 -5.09 2.71 -8.61
N ILE A 25 -4.43 3.68 -9.23
CA ILE A 25 -3.03 4.02 -8.93
C ILE A 25 -2.90 4.54 -7.49
N GLY A 26 -3.78 5.44 -7.06
CA GLY A 26 -3.79 5.95 -5.70
C GLY A 26 -3.99 4.83 -4.66
N LEU A 27 -4.92 3.92 -4.92
CA LEU A 27 -5.15 2.75 -4.06
C LEU A 27 -3.90 1.85 -3.99
N ALA A 28 -3.23 1.61 -5.11
CA ALA A 28 -2.00 0.83 -5.16
C ALA A 28 -0.87 1.51 -4.36
N ILE A 29 -0.68 2.83 -4.50
CA ILE A 29 0.31 3.59 -3.73
C ILE A 29 0.03 3.45 -2.23
N VAL A 30 -1.21 3.75 -1.80
CA VAL A 30 -1.60 3.66 -0.38
C VAL A 30 -1.38 2.25 0.17
N THR A 31 -1.67 1.22 -0.62
CA THR A 31 -1.43 -0.18 -0.22
C THR A 31 0.05 -0.45 0.06
N PHE A 32 0.95 0.00 -0.82
CA PHE A 32 2.39 -0.18 -0.64
C PHE A 32 2.97 0.69 0.48
N VAL A 33 2.45 1.90 0.68
CA VAL A 33 2.81 2.75 1.83
C VAL A 33 2.49 2.02 3.13
N VAL A 34 1.27 1.51 3.27
CA VAL A 34 0.85 0.76 4.46
C VAL A 34 1.73 -0.48 4.66
N ALA A 35 1.95 -1.28 3.60
CA ALA A 35 2.79 -2.46 3.68
C ALA A 35 4.23 -2.13 4.11
N THR A 36 4.80 -1.04 3.57
CA THR A 36 6.15 -0.56 3.93
C THR A 36 6.23 -0.13 5.39
N SER A 37 5.24 0.61 5.88
CA SER A 37 5.15 1.03 7.29
C SER A 37 5.04 -0.17 8.24
N PHE A 38 4.28 -1.19 7.89
CA PHE A 38 4.22 -2.43 8.67
C PHE A 38 5.54 -3.21 8.60
N GLY A 39 6.20 -3.25 7.43
CA GLY A 39 7.52 -3.87 7.27
C GLY A 39 8.61 -3.25 8.14
N ALA A 40 8.49 -1.95 8.46
CA ALA A 40 9.41 -1.26 9.37
C ALA A 40 9.35 -1.77 10.82
N HIS A 41 8.20 -2.32 11.24
CA HIS A 41 8.04 -2.86 12.60
C HIS A 41 8.71 -4.22 12.78
N VAL A 42 8.94 -4.96 11.69
CA VAL A 42 9.68 -6.23 11.72
C VAL A 42 11.17 -5.91 11.67
N ALA A 43 11.71 -5.45 12.79
CA ALA A 43 13.11 -5.05 12.95
C ALA A 43 13.89 -6.12 13.71
N VAL A 44 14.89 -6.70 13.06
CA VAL A 44 15.86 -7.62 13.68
C VAL A 44 17.14 -6.85 13.97
N PRO A 45 17.47 -6.60 15.25
CA PRO A 45 18.72 -5.94 15.61
C PRO A 45 19.90 -6.88 15.33
N LEU A 46 20.93 -6.34 14.68
CA LEU A 46 22.15 -7.08 14.36
C LEU A 46 23.18 -6.85 15.47
N PRO A 47 23.78 -7.91 16.05
CA PRO A 47 24.73 -7.75 17.16
C PRO A 47 26.04 -7.00 16.82
N TRP A 48 26.36 -6.81 15.54
CA TRP A 48 27.60 -6.18 15.08
C TRP A 48 27.41 -4.76 14.55
N THR A 49 26.17 -4.35 14.25
CA THR A 49 25.89 -3.04 13.65
C THR A 49 24.74 -2.34 14.39
N PRO A 50 24.81 -1.00 14.54
CA PRO A 50 23.74 -0.22 15.17
C PRO A 50 22.50 -0.06 14.26
N VAL A 51 22.53 -0.62 13.05
CA VAL A 51 21.45 -0.47 12.06
C VAL A 51 20.60 -1.75 12.06
N PRO A 52 19.32 -1.68 12.48
CA PRO A 52 18.44 -2.83 12.47
C PRO A 52 18.06 -3.23 11.03
N MET A 53 18.02 -4.53 10.77
CA MET A 53 17.50 -5.07 9.52
C MET A 53 15.97 -5.11 9.58
N THR A 54 15.30 -4.40 8.67
CA THR A 54 13.84 -4.35 8.61
C THR A 54 13.31 -4.93 7.30
N LEU A 55 12.03 -5.28 7.26
CA LEU A 55 11.36 -5.65 6.01
C LEU A 55 10.95 -4.42 5.17
N GLN A 56 11.16 -3.20 5.67
CA GLN A 56 10.81 -1.97 4.97
C GLN A 56 11.41 -1.87 3.56
N PRO A 57 12.71 -2.13 3.32
CA PRO A 57 13.31 -1.98 1.98
C PRO A 57 12.75 -2.98 0.96
N LEU A 58 12.32 -4.16 1.41
CA LEU A 58 11.68 -5.16 0.55
C LEU A 58 10.41 -4.58 -0.07
N PHE A 59 9.54 -3.98 0.74
CA PHE A 59 8.28 -3.40 0.26
C PHE A 59 8.51 -2.16 -0.62
N VAL A 60 9.55 -1.37 -0.36
CA VAL A 60 9.94 -0.24 -1.24
C VAL A 60 10.38 -0.73 -2.61
N ILE A 61 11.24 -1.75 -2.68
CA ILE A 61 11.70 -2.33 -3.96
C ILE A 61 10.51 -2.95 -4.71
N LEU A 62 9.61 -3.64 -4.02
CA LEU A 62 8.39 -4.18 -4.61
C LEU A 62 7.46 -3.08 -5.12
N ALA A 63 7.33 -1.96 -4.41
CA ALA A 63 6.56 -0.80 -4.88
C ALA A 63 7.13 -0.26 -6.19
N GLY A 64 8.46 -0.10 -6.27
CA GLY A 64 9.16 0.31 -7.50
C GLY A 64 8.98 -0.69 -8.65
N ALA A 65 9.03 -1.99 -8.38
CA ALA A 65 8.85 -3.04 -9.38
C ALA A 65 7.40 -3.14 -9.89
N VAL A 66 6.41 -2.97 -9.01
CA VAL A 66 4.98 -3.14 -9.33
C VAL A 66 4.35 -1.87 -9.91
N LEU A 67 4.64 -0.69 -9.35
CA LEU A 67 4.08 0.58 -9.82
C LEU A 67 4.96 1.30 -10.86
N GLY A 68 6.21 0.87 -11.01
CA GLY A 68 7.20 1.52 -11.85
C GLY A 68 7.95 2.67 -11.14
N PRO A 69 9.03 3.18 -11.74
CA PRO A 69 10.02 4.01 -11.06
C PRO A 69 9.49 5.38 -10.57
N ARG A 70 8.45 5.93 -11.20
CA ARG A 70 7.86 7.21 -10.79
C ARG A 70 6.83 7.05 -9.68
N LEU A 71 6.00 6.02 -9.75
CA LEU A 71 4.90 5.82 -8.81
C LEU A 71 5.34 5.05 -7.57
N GLY A 72 6.36 4.21 -7.66
CA GLY A 72 6.95 3.54 -6.50
C GLY A 72 7.89 4.44 -5.67
N ALA A 73 8.28 5.60 -6.21
CA ALA A 73 9.06 6.62 -5.50
C ALA A 73 8.23 7.81 -5.00
N ALA A 74 6.94 7.85 -5.35
CA ALA A 74 5.99 8.89 -4.94
C ALA A 74 5.38 8.54 -3.58
#